data_AF-A0A8S2Q5D7-F1
#
_entry.id   AF-A0A8S2Q5D7-F1
#
_cell.length_a   1.000
_cell.length_b   1.000
_cell.length_c   1.000
_cell.angle_alpha   90.00
_cell.angle_beta   90.00
_cell.angle_gamma   90.00
#
_symmetry.space_group_name_H-M   'P 1'
#
loop_
_entity.id
_entity.type
_entity.pdbx_description
1 polymer ?
#
loop_
_entity_poly.entity_id
_entity_poly.type
_entity_poly.pdbx_seq_one_letter_code
_entity_poly.pdbx_strand_id
1 'polypeptide(L)'
;MASCTIISSGCNDPSLVNLRIPFRNNNENANCLPRIIIVIDRSGSMAGGPWKQVQSAAKAIHGMIAQHAKTADSEPVVITYNDTVSITNLAAIANTTAMGSTDFIKVFNQVQTTVKQIGAQKRIVILFMTDGCDSCNRPNAIADAHTKLRMFLRNCGSDCVVHVIGYSSGHDLNMMNTLKTLGSSEGVYRYAEGSVGLDEKFCELFEFAGSTVELTLRMPNIKEPIKVTGEMIDADYVEAECWLLLHENNQEPVVVTLGTNEHRLVPTFVQPDAAFIIKALSKRLNDVTNQKELDQIQTELQAVKMFGAGVTKVERQGIIELRAELQTRLDALHAIMGDIARGSLNQTAALAKMNDLRYADK
;
A
#
# COMPACT_ATOMS: atom_id res chain seq x y z
N MET A 1 11.84 -24.17 -0.69
CA MET A 1 11.05 -24.69 -1.84
C MET A 1 9.86 -23.77 -2.05
N ALA A 2 9.33 -23.67 -3.26
CA ALA A 2 8.09 -22.92 -3.51
C ALA A 2 6.89 -23.67 -2.94
N SER A 3 5.95 -22.96 -2.33
CA SER A 3 4.74 -23.54 -1.77
C SER A 3 3.54 -22.63 -2.01
N CYS A 4 2.39 -23.25 -2.24
CA CYS A 4 1.08 -22.60 -2.31
C CYS A 4 0.19 -23.29 -1.28
N THR A 5 -0.23 -22.54 -0.28
CA THR A 5 -1.13 -23.02 0.77
C THR A 5 -2.47 -22.36 0.57
N ILE A 6 -3.52 -23.17 0.39
CA ILE A 6 -4.90 -22.68 0.35
C ILE A 6 -5.55 -23.02 1.68
N ILE A 7 -6.09 -22.00 2.33
CA ILE A 7 -6.86 -22.13 3.56
C ILE A 7 -8.29 -21.72 3.24
N SER A 8 -9.25 -22.62 3.47
CA SER A 8 -10.66 -22.43 3.09
C SER A 8 -11.59 -22.76 4.26
N SER A 9 -12.58 -21.90 4.51
CA SER A 9 -13.63 -22.13 5.53
C SER A 9 -14.78 -23.01 5.04
N GLY A 10 -14.80 -23.38 3.76
CA GLY A 10 -15.83 -24.24 3.17
C GLY A 10 -16.28 -23.81 1.77
N CYS A 11 -17.19 -24.59 1.20
CA CYS A 11 -17.76 -24.35 -0.11
C CYS A 11 -18.62 -23.06 -0.13
N ASN A 12 -18.13 -22.03 -0.84
CA ASN A 12 -18.72 -20.71 -1.13
C ASN A 12 -18.12 -19.49 -0.41
N ASP A 13 -17.15 -19.66 0.49
CA ASP A 13 -16.41 -18.54 1.07
C ASP A 13 -15.10 -18.28 0.31
N PRO A 14 -14.64 -17.01 0.21
CA PRO A 14 -13.32 -16.70 -0.31
C PRO A 14 -12.25 -17.40 0.53
N SER A 15 -11.41 -18.19 -0.12
CA SER A 15 -10.28 -18.87 0.50
C SER A 15 -9.08 -17.94 0.53
N LEU A 16 -8.30 -17.97 1.62
CA LEU A 16 -7.00 -17.30 1.66
C LEU A 16 -6.00 -18.21 0.96
N VAL A 17 -5.29 -17.65 0.00
CA VAL A 17 -4.14 -18.28 -0.63
C VAL A 17 -2.90 -17.57 -0.14
N ASN A 18 -2.09 -18.30 0.61
CA ASN A 18 -0.75 -17.88 0.99
C ASN A 18 0.24 -18.51 0.01
N LEU A 19 0.98 -17.63 -0.68
CA LEU A 19 2.01 -18.00 -1.62
C LEU A 19 3.37 -17.70 -1.00
N ARG A 20 4.23 -18.71 -0.96
CA ARG A 20 5.63 -18.52 -0.59
C ARG A 20 6.51 -19.00 -1.74
N ILE A 21 7.16 -18.05 -2.39
CA ILE A 21 7.85 -18.28 -3.65
C ILE A 21 9.34 -17.99 -3.45
N PRO A 22 10.24 -18.93 -3.75
CA PRO A 22 11.66 -18.68 -3.70
C PRO A 22 12.02 -17.64 -4.76
N PHE A 23 12.61 -16.56 -4.30
CA PHE A 23 13.14 -15.48 -5.09
C PHE A 23 14.64 -15.65 -5.20
N ARG A 24 15.14 -16.28 -6.26
CA ARG A 24 16.60 -16.35 -6.46
C ARG A 24 17.08 -15.02 -6.98
N ASN A 25 17.80 -14.24 -6.19
CA ASN A 25 18.38 -12.97 -6.64
C ASN A 25 19.56 -13.21 -7.62
N ASN A 26 19.25 -13.71 -8.82
CA ASN A 26 20.16 -13.68 -9.95
C ASN A 26 20.10 -12.25 -10.53
N ASN A 27 21.17 -11.76 -11.19
CA ASN A 27 21.21 -10.41 -11.77
C ASN A 27 20.01 -10.08 -12.70
N GLU A 28 19.28 -11.08 -13.21
CA GLU A 28 18.03 -10.92 -13.98
C GLU A 28 16.84 -10.42 -13.14
N ASN A 29 16.84 -10.68 -11.83
CA ASN A 29 15.76 -10.30 -10.90
C ASN A 29 15.91 -8.88 -10.32
N ALA A 30 17.00 -8.16 -10.64
CA ALA A 30 17.10 -6.73 -10.35
C ALA A 30 15.99 -5.91 -11.04
N ASN A 31 15.39 -6.44 -12.11
CA ASN A 31 14.24 -5.85 -12.79
C ASN A 31 12.90 -6.06 -12.06
N CYS A 32 12.85 -6.91 -11.02
CA CYS A 32 11.63 -7.14 -10.24
C CYS A 32 11.39 -6.06 -9.19
N LEU A 33 12.44 -5.33 -8.79
CA LEU A 33 12.30 -4.22 -7.85
C LEU A 33 11.65 -3.01 -8.52
N PRO A 34 10.72 -2.34 -7.82
CA PRO A 34 10.04 -1.20 -8.40
C PRO A 34 10.97 0.02 -8.50
N ARG A 35 10.76 0.81 -9.55
CA ARG A 35 11.29 2.16 -9.64
C ARG A 35 10.38 3.09 -8.84
N ILE A 36 10.90 3.67 -7.77
CA ILE A 36 10.14 4.56 -6.89
C ILE A 36 10.24 6.00 -7.39
N ILE A 37 9.08 6.66 -7.50
CA ILE A 37 8.94 8.10 -7.73
C ILE A 37 8.29 8.70 -6.49
N ILE A 38 8.94 9.69 -5.88
CA ILE A 38 8.41 10.38 -4.71
C ILE A 38 7.94 11.76 -5.15
N VAL A 39 6.67 12.07 -4.91
CA VAL A 39 6.03 13.33 -5.30
C VAL A 39 5.61 14.08 -4.04
N ILE A 40 6.25 15.22 -3.78
CA ILE A 40 6.14 15.94 -2.52
C ILE A 40 5.59 17.34 -2.75
N ASP A 41 4.46 17.64 -2.12
CA ASP A 41 3.93 18.99 -2.00
C ASP A 41 4.83 19.85 -1.12
N ARG A 42 5.25 20.99 -1.66
CA ARG A 42 6.03 22.01 -0.96
C ARG A 42 5.34 23.37 -1.01
N SER A 43 4.00 23.40 -1.08
CA SER A 43 3.20 24.62 -1.02
C SER A 43 3.30 25.33 0.33
N GLY A 44 2.75 26.54 0.43
CA GLY A 44 2.82 27.35 1.65
C GLY A 44 2.15 26.72 2.88
N SER A 45 1.10 25.89 2.70
CA SER A 45 0.42 25.20 3.80
C SER A 45 1.30 24.15 4.48
N MET A 46 2.24 23.57 3.73
CA MET A 46 3.22 22.62 4.25
C MET A 46 4.28 23.28 5.13
N ALA A 47 4.42 24.61 5.12
CA ALA A 47 5.49 25.31 5.82
C ALA A 47 5.48 25.08 7.35
N GLY A 48 6.67 25.11 7.95
CA GLY A 48 6.85 24.94 9.39
C GLY A 48 6.94 23.46 9.80
N GLY A 49 6.11 23.04 10.75
CA GLY A 49 6.12 21.68 11.32
C GLY A 49 5.97 20.54 10.31
N PRO A 50 5.01 20.58 9.37
CA PRO A 50 4.82 19.52 8.38
C PRO A 50 6.05 19.35 7.49
N TRP A 51 6.59 20.44 6.94
CA TRP A 51 7.78 20.40 6.09
C TRP A 51 9.01 19.88 6.83
N LYS A 52 9.18 20.22 8.11
CA LYS A 52 10.26 19.65 8.94
C LYS A 52 10.15 18.12 9.06
N GLN A 53 8.94 17.57 9.17
CA GLN A 53 8.72 16.12 9.16
C GLN A 53 9.08 15.53 7.80
N VAL A 54 8.69 16.15 6.69
CA VAL A 54 9.12 15.73 5.33
C VAL A 54 10.64 15.71 5.19
N GLN A 55 11.33 16.74 5.69
CA GLN A 55 12.79 16.81 5.67
C GLN A 55 13.44 15.71 6.54
N SER A 56 12.86 15.44 7.70
CA SER A 56 13.27 14.34 8.59
C SER A 56 13.15 12.99 7.87
N ALA A 57 12.00 12.72 7.25
CA ALA A 57 11.74 11.49 6.51
C ALA A 57 12.66 11.34 5.30
N ALA A 58 12.85 12.40 4.51
CA ALA A 58 13.76 12.39 3.37
C ALA A 58 15.20 12.06 3.79
N LYS A 59 15.65 12.59 4.93
CA LYS A 59 16.97 12.27 5.50
C LYS A 59 17.05 10.82 5.97
N ALA A 60 16.01 10.31 6.63
CA ALA A 60 15.95 8.92 7.08
C ALA A 60 16.02 7.97 5.88
N ILE A 61 15.17 8.18 4.86
CA ILE A 61 15.13 7.39 3.63
C ILE A 61 16.47 7.45 2.90
N HIS A 62 17.08 8.63 2.78
CA HIS A 62 18.42 8.76 2.18
C HIS A 62 19.46 7.92 2.93
N GLY A 63 19.38 7.89 4.26
CA GLY A 63 20.21 7.02 5.11
C GLY A 63 19.98 5.52 4.86
N MET A 64 18.71 5.10 4.76
CA MET A 64 18.36 3.70 4.43
C MET A 64 18.93 3.28 3.09
N ILE A 65 18.77 4.13 2.07
CA ILE A 65 19.31 3.88 0.73
C ILE A 65 20.84 3.81 0.78
N ALA A 66 21.52 4.73 1.46
CA ALA A 66 22.98 4.73 1.56
C ALA A 66 23.53 3.45 2.23
N GLN A 67 22.77 2.82 3.12
CA GLN A 67 23.16 1.57 3.79
C GLN A 67 22.92 0.32 2.92
N HIS A 68 21.93 0.34 2.02
CA HIS A 68 21.47 -0.84 1.27
C HIS A 68 21.77 -0.78 -0.23
N ALA A 69 22.01 0.40 -0.80
CA ALA A 69 22.18 0.58 -2.23
C ALA A 69 23.52 0.01 -2.70
N LYS A 70 23.44 -0.99 -3.59
CA LYS A 70 24.59 -1.50 -4.34
C LYS A 70 24.77 -0.81 -5.69
N THR A 71 23.76 -0.08 -6.19
CA THR A 71 23.78 0.58 -7.51
C THR A 71 23.05 1.94 -7.51
N ALA A 72 23.45 2.83 -8.41
CA ALA A 72 22.82 4.16 -8.59
C ALA A 72 21.36 4.10 -9.10
N ASP A 73 20.95 2.97 -9.67
CA ASP A 73 19.61 2.74 -10.23
C ASP A 73 18.54 2.49 -9.13
N SER A 74 18.96 2.42 -7.86
CA SER A 74 18.09 2.26 -6.70
C SER A 74 17.59 3.59 -6.11
N GLU A 75 18.19 4.73 -6.47
CA GLU A 75 17.81 6.03 -5.88
C GLU A 75 16.47 6.52 -6.46
N PRO A 76 15.47 6.85 -5.62
CA PRO A 76 14.16 7.29 -6.10
C PRO A 76 14.24 8.62 -6.85
N VAL A 77 13.36 8.81 -7.84
CA VAL A 77 13.19 10.11 -8.47
C VAL A 77 12.32 10.98 -7.58
N VAL A 78 12.82 12.11 -7.09
CA VAL A 78 12.03 13.01 -6.24
C VAL A 78 11.52 14.19 -7.07
N ILE A 79 10.20 14.36 -7.10
CA ILE A 79 9.50 15.48 -7.72
C ILE A 79 8.94 16.34 -6.58
N THR A 80 9.43 17.55 -6.42
CA THR A 80 8.82 18.53 -5.50
C THR A 80 7.99 19.51 -6.28
N TYR A 81 6.82 19.88 -5.77
CA TYR A 81 5.94 20.81 -6.47
C TYR A 81 5.24 21.80 -5.56
N ASN A 82 4.94 22.95 -6.14
CA ASN A 82 4.07 24.01 -5.63
C ASN A 82 3.35 24.61 -6.85
N ASP A 83 3.52 25.91 -7.12
CA ASP A 83 3.16 26.56 -8.39
C ASP A 83 4.19 26.26 -9.51
N THR A 84 5.31 25.63 -9.16
CA THR A 84 6.35 25.13 -10.07
C THR A 84 6.68 23.68 -9.74
N VAL A 85 7.40 22.99 -10.62
CA VAL A 85 7.84 21.61 -10.40
C VAL A 85 9.33 21.51 -10.61
N SER A 86 10.01 20.79 -9.72
CA SER A 86 11.44 20.50 -9.83
C SER A 86 11.71 19.03 -9.54
N ILE A 87 12.59 18.43 -10.35
CA ILE A 87 13.18 17.12 -10.05
C ILE A 87 14.41 17.36 -9.19
N THR A 88 14.52 16.61 -8.10
CA THR A 88 15.61 16.71 -7.12
C THR A 88 15.95 15.32 -6.57
N ASN A 89 16.90 15.26 -5.65
CA ASN A 89 17.17 14.07 -4.83
C ASN A 89 16.77 14.30 -3.38
N LEU A 90 16.78 13.21 -2.59
CA LEU A 90 16.37 13.25 -1.18
C LEU A 90 17.29 14.15 -0.33
N ALA A 91 18.59 14.16 -0.60
CA ALA A 91 19.54 14.98 0.14
C ALA A 91 19.27 16.48 0.00
N ALA A 92 18.81 16.92 -1.17
CA ALA A 92 18.49 18.32 -1.44
C ALA A 92 17.21 18.79 -0.74
N ILE A 93 16.29 17.90 -0.34
CA ILE A 93 15.06 18.26 0.39
C ILE A 93 15.36 18.95 1.72
N ALA A 94 16.47 18.59 2.38
CA ALA A 94 16.88 19.20 3.64
C ALA A 94 17.15 20.71 3.54
N ASN A 95 17.44 21.22 2.34
CA ASN A 95 17.81 22.62 2.10
C ASN A 95 16.72 23.42 1.37
N THR A 96 15.57 22.82 1.09
CA THR A 96 14.46 23.52 0.43
C THR A 96 13.42 24.00 1.43
N THR A 97 12.65 25.01 1.04
CA THR A 97 11.56 25.57 1.84
C THR A 97 10.24 25.36 1.14
N ALA A 98 9.22 25.03 1.93
CA ALA A 98 7.84 24.98 1.46
C ALA A 98 7.26 26.41 1.34
N MET A 99 6.73 26.75 0.17
CA MET A 99 6.10 28.03 -0.15
C MET A 99 5.30 27.95 -1.46
N GLY A 100 4.42 28.93 -1.71
CA GLY A 100 3.68 29.05 -2.96
C GLY A 100 2.34 28.34 -2.95
N SER A 101 1.71 28.23 -4.13
CA SER A 101 0.41 27.59 -4.35
C SER A 101 0.57 26.11 -4.73
N THR A 102 -0.53 25.43 -5.01
CA THR A 102 -0.56 23.99 -5.37
C THR A 102 -1.13 23.83 -6.78
N ASP A 103 -0.31 23.36 -7.73
CA ASP A 103 -0.69 23.15 -9.13
C ASP A 103 -0.58 21.65 -9.52
N PHE A 104 -1.70 20.93 -9.43
CA PHE A 104 -1.73 19.50 -9.72
C PHE A 104 -1.49 19.20 -11.20
N ILE A 105 -1.92 20.07 -12.12
CA ILE A 105 -1.76 19.84 -13.55
C ILE A 105 -0.28 19.80 -13.93
N LYS A 106 0.54 20.72 -13.39
CA LYS A 106 1.98 20.73 -13.64
C LYS A 106 2.66 19.47 -13.11
N VAL A 107 2.38 19.07 -11.87
CA VAL A 107 3.00 17.87 -11.30
C VAL A 107 2.55 16.60 -12.02
N PHE A 108 1.29 16.50 -12.46
CA PHE A 108 0.83 15.37 -13.27
C PHE A 108 1.59 15.26 -14.59
N ASN A 109 1.78 16.38 -15.30
CA ASN A 109 2.58 16.38 -16.53
C ASN A 109 4.05 15.98 -16.27
N GLN A 110 4.63 16.39 -15.12
CA GLN A 110 5.97 15.98 -14.74
C GLN A 110 6.06 14.48 -14.41
N VAL A 111 5.06 13.93 -13.71
CA VAL A 111 4.96 12.49 -13.46
C VAL A 111 4.92 11.73 -14.79
N GLN A 112 4.09 12.15 -15.74
CA GLN A 112 4.05 11.54 -17.08
C GLN A 112 5.42 11.56 -17.77
N THR A 113 6.12 12.70 -17.70
CA THR A 113 7.45 12.85 -18.30
C THR A 113 8.47 11.91 -17.64
N THR A 114 8.45 11.83 -16.32
CA THR A 114 9.35 10.98 -15.53
C THR A 114 9.12 9.49 -15.80
N VAL A 115 7.85 9.06 -15.84
CA VAL A 115 7.49 7.68 -16.18
C VAL A 115 7.94 7.31 -17.59
N LYS A 116 7.79 8.22 -18.57
CA LYS A 116 8.30 8.00 -19.94
C LYS A 116 9.81 7.81 -19.97
N GLN A 117 10.56 8.56 -19.16
CA GLN A 117 12.01 8.46 -19.08
C GLN A 117 12.49 7.15 -18.43
N ILE A 118 11.72 6.60 -17.48
CA ILE A 118 12.01 5.31 -16.86
C ILE A 118 11.86 4.16 -17.87
N GLY A 119 10.88 4.24 -18.77
CA GLY A 119 10.65 3.25 -19.82
C GLY A 119 9.73 2.08 -19.39
N ALA A 120 9.29 1.29 -20.38
CA ALA A 120 8.16 0.36 -20.26
C ALA A 120 8.51 -1.05 -19.73
N GLN A 121 9.39 -1.18 -18.75
CA GLN A 121 9.93 -2.50 -18.35
C GLN A 121 10.06 -2.73 -16.85
N LYS A 122 9.88 -1.69 -16.04
CA LYS A 122 9.98 -1.79 -14.58
C LYS A 122 8.63 -1.48 -13.96
N ARG A 123 8.29 -2.18 -12.88
CA ARG A 123 7.20 -1.75 -12.01
C ARG A 123 7.51 -0.35 -11.49
N ILE A 124 6.53 0.55 -11.46
CA ILE A 124 6.68 1.93 -11.00
C ILE A 124 5.78 2.11 -9.78
N VAL A 125 6.36 2.57 -8.69
CA VAL A 125 5.61 2.92 -7.48
C VAL A 125 5.73 4.42 -7.25
N ILE A 126 4.61 5.11 -7.23
CA ILE A 126 4.53 6.55 -7.04
C ILE A 126 4.04 6.81 -5.61
N LEU A 127 4.86 7.46 -4.79
CA LEU A 127 4.50 7.94 -3.46
C LEU A 127 4.09 9.40 -3.57
N PHE A 128 2.79 9.68 -3.53
CA PHE A 128 2.24 11.01 -3.72
C PHE A 128 1.83 11.61 -2.38
N MET A 129 2.33 12.80 -2.05
CA MET A 129 2.04 13.46 -0.79
C MET A 129 1.54 14.88 -1.02
N THR A 130 0.47 15.26 -0.32
CA THR A 130 -0.08 16.62 -0.31
C THR A 130 -0.88 16.90 0.96
N ASP A 131 -0.98 18.17 1.36
CA ASP A 131 -1.83 18.61 2.47
C ASP A 131 -3.07 19.40 2.05
N GLY A 132 -3.26 19.62 0.74
CA GLY A 132 -4.20 20.61 0.26
C GLY A 132 -4.89 20.26 -1.04
N CYS A 133 -5.60 21.28 -1.57
CA CYS A 133 -6.31 21.23 -2.83
C CYS A 133 -5.54 22.03 -3.89
N ASP A 134 -5.82 21.73 -5.17
CA ASP A 134 -5.35 22.60 -6.24
C ASP A 134 -5.90 24.02 -6.03
N SER A 135 -5.01 25.02 -6.15
CA SER A 135 -5.35 26.43 -5.99
C SER A 135 -5.08 27.26 -7.25
N CYS A 136 -4.60 26.63 -8.32
CA CYS A 136 -4.17 27.29 -9.54
C CYS A 136 -5.14 27.06 -10.72
N ASN A 137 -5.93 26.00 -10.67
CA ASN A 137 -6.68 25.47 -11.79
C ASN A 137 -8.18 25.39 -11.49
N ARG A 138 -8.98 25.38 -12.57
CA ARG A 138 -10.43 25.17 -12.46
C ARG A 138 -10.74 23.68 -12.24
N PRO A 139 -11.81 23.32 -11.51
CA PRO A 139 -12.17 21.93 -11.23
C PRO A 139 -12.23 21.02 -12.46
N ASN A 140 -12.81 21.49 -13.57
CA ASN A 140 -12.90 20.71 -14.80
C ASN A 140 -11.52 20.39 -15.41
N ALA A 141 -10.59 21.35 -15.36
CA ALA A 141 -9.24 21.16 -15.88
C ALA A 141 -8.45 20.13 -15.05
N ILE A 142 -8.69 20.10 -13.73
CA ILE A 142 -8.10 19.11 -12.82
C ILE A 142 -8.68 17.72 -13.13
N ALA A 143 -10.01 17.60 -13.28
CA ALA A 143 -10.66 16.34 -13.65
C ALA A 143 -10.17 15.78 -15.00
N ASP A 144 -9.97 16.65 -16.00
CA ASP A 144 -9.39 16.27 -17.28
C ASP A 144 -7.94 15.79 -17.11
N ALA A 145 -7.15 16.49 -16.31
CA ALA A 145 -5.76 16.12 -16.02
C ALA A 145 -5.66 14.76 -15.28
N HIS A 146 -6.58 14.47 -14.35
CA HIS A 146 -6.69 13.15 -13.72
C HIS A 146 -6.96 12.06 -14.74
N THR A 147 -7.97 12.28 -15.59
CA THR A 147 -8.35 11.30 -16.61
C THR A 147 -7.18 11.03 -17.55
N LYS A 148 -6.47 12.08 -17.97
CA LYS A 148 -5.27 11.99 -18.79
C LYS A 148 -4.13 11.24 -18.09
N LEU A 149 -3.88 11.53 -16.81
CA LEU A 149 -2.85 10.83 -16.04
C LEU A 149 -3.20 9.36 -15.83
N ARG A 150 -4.44 9.03 -15.46
CA ARG A 150 -4.93 7.65 -15.31
C ARG A 150 -4.76 6.85 -16.60
N MET A 151 -5.26 7.39 -17.72
CA MET A 151 -5.11 6.73 -19.01
C MET A 151 -3.64 6.53 -19.37
N PHE A 152 -2.79 7.50 -19.07
CA PHE A 152 -1.36 7.37 -19.32
C PHE A 152 -0.73 6.26 -18.47
N LEU A 153 -0.90 6.27 -17.14
CA LEU A 153 -0.26 5.30 -16.24
C LEU A 153 -0.73 3.86 -16.55
N ARG A 154 -2.01 3.66 -16.86
CA ARG A 154 -2.55 2.34 -17.23
C ARG A 154 -2.06 1.82 -18.57
N ASN A 155 -1.63 2.70 -19.48
CA ASN A 155 -1.22 2.35 -20.84
C ASN A 155 0.28 2.59 -21.10
N CYS A 156 1.08 2.91 -20.07
CA CYS A 156 2.50 3.20 -20.24
C CYS A 156 3.37 1.95 -20.42
N GLY A 157 2.77 0.75 -20.44
CA GLY A 157 3.45 -0.53 -20.58
C GLY A 157 4.12 -1.04 -19.31
N SER A 158 4.03 -0.29 -18.20
CA SER A 158 4.55 -0.68 -16.88
C SER A 158 3.41 -0.86 -15.88
N ASP A 159 3.57 -1.79 -14.93
CA ASP A 159 2.70 -1.82 -13.76
C ASP A 159 2.99 -0.59 -12.89
N CYS A 160 1.99 0.26 -12.68
CA CYS A 160 2.09 1.50 -11.91
C CYS A 160 1.14 1.46 -10.72
N VAL A 161 1.67 1.69 -9.53
CA VAL A 161 0.88 1.89 -8.30
C VAL A 161 1.07 3.31 -7.82
N VAL A 162 0.00 3.95 -7.34
CA VAL A 162 0.07 5.28 -6.72
C VAL A 162 -0.36 5.14 -5.27
N HIS A 163 0.58 5.21 -4.33
CA HIS A 163 0.27 5.37 -2.92
C HIS A 163 0.19 6.85 -2.56
N VAL A 164 -0.66 7.19 -1.62
CA VAL A 164 -1.01 8.57 -1.31
C VAL A 164 -0.91 8.83 0.18
N ILE A 165 -0.28 9.93 0.56
CA ILE A 165 -0.28 10.46 1.92
C ILE A 165 -1.01 11.80 1.90
N GLY A 166 -2.17 11.85 2.55
CA GLY A 166 -2.90 13.09 2.78
C GLY A 166 -2.54 13.65 4.15
N TYR A 167 -2.02 14.87 4.18
CA TYR A 167 -1.67 15.55 5.43
C TYR A 167 -2.72 16.61 5.80
N SER A 168 -2.99 16.77 7.10
CA SER A 168 -3.97 17.71 7.69
C SER A 168 -5.43 17.32 7.48
N SER A 169 -6.33 17.76 8.37
CA SER A 169 -7.78 17.54 8.21
C SER A 169 -8.41 18.30 7.04
N GLY A 170 -7.67 19.23 6.42
CA GLY A 170 -8.15 20.11 5.35
C GLY A 170 -7.94 19.58 3.94
N HIS A 171 -7.26 18.44 3.77
CA HIS A 171 -7.04 17.86 2.46
C HIS A 171 -8.35 17.34 1.82
N ASP A 172 -8.38 17.26 0.49
CA ASP A 172 -9.51 16.69 -0.24
C ASP A 172 -9.45 15.16 -0.24
N LEU A 173 -10.27 14.52 0.60
CA LEU A 173 -10.33 13.05 0.71
C LEU A 173 -10.76 12.38 -0.61
N ASN A 174 -11.65 13.00 -1.39
CA ASN A 174 -12.10 12.46 -2.67
C ASN A 174 -10.97 12.50 -3.70
N MET A 175 -10.19 13.57 -3.68
CA MET A 175 -8.96 13.70 -4.46
C MET A 175 -7.97 12.59 -4.09
N MET A 176 -7.72 12.34 -2.80
CA MET A 176 -6.76 11.31 -2.38
C MET A 176 -7.21 9.91 -2.82
N ASN A 177 -8.51 9.62 -2.67
CA ASN A 177 -9.10 8.38 -3.17
C ASN A 177 -8.99 8.25 -4.69
N THR A 178 -9.12 9.37 -5.42
CA THR A 178 -8.94 9.39 -6.87
C THR A 178 -7.48 9.13 -7.23
N LEU A 179 -6.53 9.77 -6.55
CA LEU A 179 -5.09 9.62 -6.78
C LEU A 179 -4.63 8.16 -6.62
N LYS A 180 -5.05 7.47 -5.55
CA LYS A 180 -4.63 6.07 -5.32
C LYS A 180 -5.13 5.08 -6.39
N THR A 181 -6.15 5.46 -7.17
CA THR A 181 -6.72 4.63 -8.26
C THR A 181 -6.18 4.98 -9.65
N LEU A 182 -5.23 5.92 -9.76
CA LEU A 182 -4.69 6.33 -11.06
C LEU A 182 -3.83 5.26 -11.73
N GLY A 183 -3.21 4.38 -10.92
CA GLY A 183 -2.37 3.28 -11.39
C GLY A 183 -3.10 2.19 -12.18
N SER A 184 -2.34 1.20 -12.64
CA SER A 184 -2.85 -0.08 -13.16
C SER A 184 -3.44 -0.95 -12.05
N SER A 185 -2.94 -0.78 -10.83
CA SER A 185 -3.50 -1.36 -9.61
C SER A 185 -3.76 -0.26 -8.57
N GLU A 186 -4.67 -0.54 -7.65
CA GLU A 186 -5.04 0.40 -6.60
C GLU A 186 -3.93 0.46 -5.53
N GLY A 187 -3.49 1.67 -5.20
CA GLY A 187 -2.54 1.90 -4.13
C GLY A 187 -3.21 2.11 -2.77
N VAL A 188 -2.39 2.52 -1.80
CA VAL A 188 -2.81 2.73 -0.41
C VAL A 188 -2.92 4.23 -0.14
N TYR A 189 -3.90 4.61 0.67
CA TYR A 189 -4.02 5.96 1.20
C TYR A 189 -3.71 5.95 2.70
N ARG A 190 -2.78 6.80 3.13
CA ARG A 190 -2.43 7.03 4.53
C ARG A 190 -2.78 8.47 4.91
N TYR A 191 -3.33 8.64 6.10
CA TYR A 191 -3.67 9.96 6.64
C TYR A 191 -2.64 10.36 7.69
N ALA A 192 -2.14 11.59 7.63
CA ALA A 192 -1.24 12.14 8.63
C ALA A 192 -1.77 13.49 9.13
N GLU A 193 -1.61 13.78 10.42
CA GLU A 193 -2.05 15.06 11.00
C GLU A 193 -1.23 15.40 12.23
N GLY A 194 -0.98 16.70 12.41
CA GLY A 194 -0.36 17.23 13.62
C GLY A 194 1.16 17.24 13.54
N SER A 195 1.80 17.45 14.69
CA SER A 195 3.24 17.70 14.73
C SER A 195 4.11 16.43 14.72
N VAL A 196 3.50 15.24 14.62
CA VAL A 196 4.17 13.94 14.71
C VAL A 196 3.55 12.92 13.74
N GLY A 197 4.34 11.95 13.30
CA GLY A 197 3.88 10.76 12.58
C GLY A 197 3.82 10.87 11.06
N LEU A 198 3.98 12.08 10.49
CA LEU A 198 4.06 12.21 9.03
C LEU A 198 5.36 11.59 8.50
N ASP A 199 6.46 11.76 9.22
CA ASP A 199 7.75 11.19 8.88
C ASP A 199 7.77 9.67 9.00
N GLU A 200 7.19 9.12 10.06
CA GLU A 200 7.00 7.68 10.25
C GLU A 200 6.21 7.07 9.09
N LYS A 201 5.02 7.61 8.78
CA LYS A 201 4.17 7.14 7.67
C LYS A 201 4.87 7.21 6.31
N PHE A 202 5.69 8.25 6.11
CA PHE A 202 6.44 8.42 4.87
C PHE A 202 7.56 7.38 4.74
N CYS A 203 8.25 7.07 5.84
CA CYS A 203 9.27 6.03 5.90
C CYS A 203 8.66 4.64 5.71
N GLU A 204 7.61 4.29 6.45
CA GLU A 204 6.88 3.02 6.33
C GLU A 204 6.41 2.78 4.89
N LEU A 205 5.78 3.79 4.28
CA LEU A 205 5.29 3.66 2.91
C LEU A 205 6.42 3.54 1.88
N PHE A 206 7.58 4.15 2.14
CA PHE A 206 8.76 3.99 1.31
C PHE A 206 9.35 2.57 1.41
N GLU A 207 9.49 2.05 2.62
CA GLU A 207 9.97 0.68 2.85
C GLU A 207 9.03 -0.34 2.20
N PHE A 208 7.72 -0.20 2.42
CA PHE A 208 6.69 -1.00 1.76
C PHE A 208 6.78 -0.91 0.22
N ALA A 209 6.92 0.30 -0.31
CA ALA A 209 7.07 0.47 -1.76
C ALA A 209 8.33 -0.22 -2.30
N GLY A 210 9.43 -0.24 -1.53
CA GLY A 210 10.67 -0.89 -1.90
C GLY A 210 10.68 -2.41 -1.73
N SER A 211 9.90 -2.95 -0.79
CA SER A 211 9.82 -4.39 -0.51
C SER A 211 8.83 -5.13 -1.40
N THR A 212 7.86 -4.41 -2.00
CA THR A 212 6.79 -5.07 -2.76
C THR A 212 7.18 -5.42 -4.20
N VAL A 213 6.68 -6.57 -4.65
CA VAL A 213 6.81 -7.06 -6.03
C VAL A 213 5.43 -7.44 -6.59
N GLU A 214 5.28 -7.41 -7.91
CA GLU A 214 4.08 -7.93 -8.56
C GLU A 214 4.26 -9.41 -8.92
N LEU A 215 3.26 -10.22 -8.57
CA LEU A 215 3.11 -11.60 -8.95
C LEU A 215 1.92 -11.75 -9.89
N THR A 216 2.08 -12.55 -10.93
CA THR A 216 0.96 -12.92 -11.80
C THR A 216 0.59 -14.38 -11.57
N LEU A 217 -0.62 -14.61 -11.07
CA LEU A 217 -1.17 -15.93 -10.82
C LEU A 217 -2.03 -16.34 -12.01
N ARG A 218 -1.76 -17.51 -12.57
CA ARG A 218 -2.60 -18.17 -13.57
C ARG A 218 -3.17 -19.44 -12.96
N MET A 219 -4.49 -19.46 -12.88
CA MET A 219 -5.23 -20.59 -12.36
C MET A 219 -5.98 -21.28 -13.51
N PRO A 220 -6.09 -22.61 -13.51
CA PRO A 220 -6.69 -23.34 -14.64
C PRO A 220 -8.14 -22.95 -14.95
N ASN A 221 -8.91 -22.59 -13.92
CA ASN A 221 -10.33 -22.23 -14.04
C ASN A 221 -10.58 -20.72 -14.12
N ILE A 222 -9.53 -19.90 -14.21
CA ILE A 222 -9.64 -18.43 -14.30
C ILE A 222 -9.00 -17.98 -15.60
N LYS A 223 -9.83 -17.41 -16.50
CA LYS A 223 -9.38 -17.01 -17.84
C LYS A 223 -8.35 -15.89 -17.80
N GLU A 224 -8.55 -14.92 -16.91
CA GLU A 224 -7.67 -13.76 -16.79
C GLU A 224 -6.64 -14.00 -15.68
N PRO A 225 -5.34 -13.76 -15.94
CA PRO A 225 -4.34 -13.82 -14.89
C PRO A 225 -4.65 -12.82 -13.77
N ILE A 226 -4.46 -13.24 -12.52
CA ILE A 226 -4.67 -12.39 -11.35
C ILE A 226 -3.34 -11.77 -10.95
N LYS A 227 -3.30 -10.45 -10.85
CA LYS A 227 -2.15 -9.71 -10.31
C LYS A 227 -2.26 -9.63 -8.79
N VAL A 228 -1.19 -10.00 -8.10
CA VAL A 228 -1.10 -9.96 -6.63
C VAL A 228 0.17 -9.23 -6.25
N THR A 229 0.09 -8.36 -5.25
CA THR A 229 1.28 -7.76 -4.65
C THR A 229 1.84 -8.72 -3.63
N GLY A 230 3.10 -9.14 -3.82
CA GLY A 230 3.89 -9.83 -2.81
C GLY A 230 4.88 -8.89 -2.13
N GLU A 231 5.48 -9.36 -1.06
CA GLU A 231 6.51 -8.70 -0.29
C GLU A 231 7.77 -9.57 -0.22
N MET A 232 8.93 -8.97 -0.40
CA MET A 232 10.21 -9.63 -0.14
C MET A 232 10.45 -9.72 1.36
N ILE A 233 10.41 -10.93 1.90
CA ILE A 233 10.66 -11.20 3.32
C ILE A 233 12.17 -11.25 3.60
N ASP A 234 12.92 -11.82 2.66
CA ASP A 234 14.37 -11.86 2.67
C ASP A 234 14.93 -11.85 1.23
N ALA A 235 16.24 -11.98 1.07
CA ALA A 235 16.89 -11.96 -0.24
C ALA A 235 16.50 -13.16 -1.15
N ASP A 236 15.89 -14.19 -0.58
CA ASP A 236 15.64 -15.50 -1.19
C ASP A 236 14.16 -15.86 -1.31
N TYR A 237 13.24 -15.06 -0.75
CA TYR A 237 11.82 -15.39 -0.69
C TYR A 237 10.90 -14.18 -0.82
N VAL A 238 9.85 -14.38 -1.62
CA VAL A 238 8.67 -13.50 -1.68
C VAL A 238 7.50 -14.23 -1.06
N GLU A 239 6.78 -13.52 -0.19
CA GLU A 239 5.51 -13.95 0.36
C GLU A 239 4.39 -13.10 -0.22
N ALA A 240 3.26 -13.71 -0.52
CA ALA A 240 2.09 -12.98 -0.97
C ALA A 240 0.83 -13.64 -0.43
N GLU A 241 -0.11 -12.79 -0.04
CA GLU A 241 -1.41 -13.22 0.45
C GLU A 241 -2.49 -12.65 -0.45
N CYS A 242 -3.32 -13.52 -1.01
CA CYS A 242 -4.47 -13.10 -1.78
C CYS A 242 -5.70 -13.93 -1.42
N TRP A 243 -6.86 -13.31 -1.58
CA TRP A 243 -8.13 -13.97 -1.31
C TRP A 243 -8.77 -14.34 -2.63
N LEU A 244 -9.02 -15.63 -2.82
CA LEU A 244 -9.52 -16.19 -4.06
C LEU A 244 -10.75 -17.04 -3.78
N LEU A 245 -11.76 -16.93 -4.63
CA LEU A 245 -12.90 -17.84 -4.61
C LEU A 245 -12.46 -19.15 -5.26
N LEU A 246 -12.19 -20.16 -4.44
CA LEU A 246 -11.71 -21.47 -4.88
C LEU A 246 -12.71 -22.54 -4.51
N HIS A 247 -12.95 -23.46 -5.45
CA HIS A 247 -13.71 -24.67 -5.19
C HIS A 247 -12.76 -25.76 -4.71
N GLU A 248 -13.13 -26.48 -3.64
CA GLU A 248 -12.31 -27.41 -2.85
C GLU A 248 -11.65 -28.57 -3.65
N ASN A 249 -12.03 -28.74 -4.93
CA ASN A 249 -11.54 -29.84 -5.77
C ASN A 249 -10.42 -29.44 -6.75
N ASN A 250 -9.89 -28.23 -6.67
CA ASN A 250 -8.89 -27.77 -7.64
C ASN A 250 -7.48 -28.22 -7.24
N GLN A 251 -7.12 -29.47 -7.57
CA GLN A 251 -5.77 -30.02 -7.35
C GLN A 251 -4.77 -29.64 -8.46
N GLU A 252 -5.24 -28.94 -9.49
CA GLU A 252 -4.39 -28.56 -10.60
C GLU A 252 -3.34 -27.51 -10.19
N PRO A 253 -2.12 -27.56 -10.76
CA PRO A 253 -1.07 -26.62 -10.42
C PRO A 253 -1.46 -25.16 -10.70
N VAL A 254 -1.22 -24.30 -9.73
CA VAL A 254 -1.25 -22.84 -9.90
C VAL A 254 0.09 -22.41 -10.48
N VAL A 255 0.04 -21.66 -11.58
CA VAL A 255 1.25 -21.11 -12.20
C VAL A 255 1.43 -19.69 -11.67
N VAL A 256 2.56 -19.42 -11.02
CA VAL A 256 2.90 -18.07 -10.54
C VAL A 256 4.11 -17.55 -11.29
N THR A 257 3.96 -16.38 -11.88
CA THR A 257 5.02 -15.67 -12.59
C THR A 257 5.54 -14.53 -11.73
N LEU A 258 6.86 -14.46 -11.54
CA LEU A 258 7.59 -13.39 -10.87
C LEU A 258 8.72 -12.91 -11.78
N GLY A 259 8.54 -11.73 -12.39
CA GLY A 259 9.41 -11.26 -13.47
C GLY A 259 9.38 -12.22 -14.66
N THR A 260 10.53 -12.77 -15.03
CA THR A 260 10.66 -13.77 -16.11
C THR A 260 10.53 -15.22 -15.60
N ASN A 261 10.50 -15.44 -14.29
CA ASN A 261 10.49 -16.76 -13.70
C ASN A 261 9.05 -17.29 -13.57
N GLU A 262 8.83 -18.52 -14.03
CA GLU A 262 7.57 -19.25 -13.85
C GLU A 262 7.74 -20.35 -12.80
N HIS A 263 6.83 -20.38 -11.83
CA HIS A 263 6.77 -21.39 -10.79
C HIS A 263 5.44 -22.14 -10.87
N ARG A 264 5.49 -23.48 -10.90
CA ARG A 264 4.29 -24.32 -10.86
C ARG A 264 4.13 -24.87 -9.45
N LEU A 265 3.05 -24.47 -8.78
CA LEU A 265 2.78 -24.79 -7.39
C LEU A 265 1.58 -25.72 -7.32
N VAL A 266 1.74 -26.90 -6.73
CA VAL A 266 0.60 -27.76 -6.39
C VAL A 266 0.01 -27.23 -5.09
N PRO A 267 -1.26 -26.78 -5.08
CA PRO A 267 -1.84 -26.21 -3.88
C PRO A 267 -2.01 -27.27 -2.78
N THR A 268 -1.64 -26.92 -1.56
CA THR A 268 -1.92 -27.74 -0.37
C THR A 268 -3.09 -27.12 0.39
N PHE A 269 -4.16 -27.89 0.56
CA PHE A 269 -5.35 -27.46 1.28
C PHE A 269 -5.16 -27.73 2.78
N VAL A 270 -5.33 -26.69 3.59
CA VAL A 270 -5.17 -26.75 5.04
C VAL A 270 -6.42 -26.22 5.71
N GLN A 271 -6.79 -26.81 6.85
CA GLN A 271 -7.91 -26.33 7.64
C GLN A 271 -7.60 -24.94 8.23
N PRO A 272 -8.60 -24.05 8.33
CA PRO A 272 -8.45 -22.75 8.99
C PRO A 272 -7.88 -22.87 10.40
N ASP A 273 -6.75 -22.22 10.63
CA ASP A 273 -6.18 -22.07 11.96
C ASP A 273 -6.55 -20.70 12.57
N ALA A 274 -6.11 -20.45 13.80
CA ALA A 274 -6.40 -19.19 14.48
C ALA A 274 -5.79 -17.98 13.74
N ALA A 275 -4.61 -18.13 13.15
CA ALA A 275 -3.95 -17.07 12.39
C ALA A 275 -4.79 -16.67 11.17
N PHE A 276 -5.27 -17.65 10.40
CA PHE A 276 -6.17 -17.43 9.28
C PHE A 276 -7.45 -16.74 9.72
N ILE A 277 -8.10 -17.18 10.79
CA ILE A 277 -9.36 -16.58 11.25
C ILE A 277 -9.14 -15.11 11.63
N ILE A 278 -8.06 -14.80 12.35
CA ILE A 278 -7.70 -13.42 12.71
C ILE A 278 -7.43 -12.59 11.46
N LYS A 279 -6.68 -13.10 10.48
CA LYS A 279 -6.45 -12.42 9.19
C LYS A 279 -7.74 -12.21 8.40
N ALA A 280 -8.65 -13.18 8.41
CA ALA A 280 -9.97 -13.08 7.78
C ALA A 280 -10.80 -11.96 8.41
N LEU A 281 -10.81 -11.89 9.75
CA LEU A 281 -11.48 -10.84 10.51
C LEU A 281 -10.85 -9.47 10.26
N SER A 282 -9.51 -9.38 10.23
CA SER A 282 -8.78 -8.15 9.88
C SER A 282 -9.12 -7.67 8.47
N LYS A 283 -9.24 -8.58 7.49
CA LYS A 283 -9.71 -8.20 6.16
C LYS A 283 -11.15 -7.70 6.19
N ARG A 284 -12.05 -8.41 6.86
CA ARG A 284 -13.47 -8.02 6.96
C ARG A 284 -13.63 -6.67 7.65
N LEU A 285 -12.74 -6.35 8.59
CA LEU A 285 -12.68 -5.05 9.27
C LEU A 285 -12.46 -3.89 8.27
N ASN A 286 -11.72 -4.13 7.19
CA ASN A 286 -11.46 -3.11 6.18
C ASN A 286 -12.72 -2.67 5.41
N ASP A 287 -13.71 -3.55 5.35
CA ASP A 287 -14.97 -3.31 4.64
C ASP A 287 -16.11 -2.87 5.58
N VAL A 288 -15.85 -2.73 6.89
CA VAL A 288 -16.88 -2.37 7.89
C VAL A 288 -17.42 -0.97 7.62
N THR A 289 -18.75 -0.87 7.55
CA THR A 289 -19.45 0.40 7.31
C THR A 289 -20.26 0.88 8.52
N ASN A 290 -20.52 -0.01 9.49
CA ASN A 290 -21.41 0.29 10.60
C ASN A 290 -20.97 -0.39 11.92
N GLN A 291 -21.48 0.14 13.03
CA GLN A 291 -21.16 -0.34 14.39
C GLN A 291 -21.55 -1.80 14.61
N LYS A 292 -22.64 -2.29 14.01
CA LYS A 292 -23.11 -3.67 14.21
C LYS A 292 -22.13 -4.69 13.62
N GLU A 293 -21.59 -4.42 12.44
CA GLU A 293 -20.53 -5.24 11.83
C GLU A 293 -19.26 -5.24 12.69
N LEU A 294 -18.92 -4.10 13.27
CA LEU A 294 -17.77 -3.95 14.16
C LEU A 294 -17.92 -4.80 15.43
N ASP A 295 -19.09 -4.72 16.09
CA ASP A 295 -19.43 -5.53 17.27
C ASP A 295 -19.42 -7.04 16.94
N GLN A 296 -19.86 -7.41 15.73
CA GLN A 296 -19.82 -8.79 15.26
C GLN A 296 -18.38 -9.28 15.10
N ILE A 297 -17.49 -8.49 14.48
CA ILE A 297 -16.07 -8.83 14.36
C ILE A 297 -15.42 -8.96 15.74
N GLN A 298 -15.72 -8.05 16.68
CA GLN A 298 -15.22 -8.12 18.05
C GLN A 298 -15.66 -9.43 18.74
N THR A 299 -16.92 -9.82 18.57
CA THR A 299 -17.45 -11.07 19.13
C THR A 299 -16.77 -12.30 18.53
N GLU A 300 -16.60 -12.32 17.20
CA GLU A 300 -15.91 -13.42 16.51
C GLU A 300 -14.43 -13.51 16.90
N LEU A 301 -13.74 -12.37 17.05
CA LEU A 301 -12.35 -12.31 17.52
C LEU A 301 -12.19 -12.90 18.93
N GLN A 302 -13.14 -12.61 19.83
CA GLN A 302 -13.15 -13.17 21.18
C GLN A 302 -13.37 -14.69 21.18
N ALA A 303 -14.15 -15.20 20.22
CA ALA A 303 -14.41 -16.63 20.07
C ALA A 303 -13.24 -17.43 19.48
N VAL A 304 -12.23 -16.77 18.90
CA VAL A 304 -11.04 -17.45 18.35
C VAL A 304 -10.25 -18.16 19.45
N LYS A 305 -10.15 -19.49 19.33
CA LYS A 305 -9.36 -20.33 20.22
C LYS A 305 -7.87 -20.18 19.90
N MET A 306 -7.12 -19.53 20.78
CA MET A 306 -5.68 -19.26 20.61
C MET A 306 -4.79 -20.50 20.79
N PHE A 307 -5.32 -21.56 21.41
CA PHE A 307 -4.55 -22.73 21.82
C PHE A 307 -5.16 -23.99 21.22
N GLY A 308 -4.43 -24.56 20.25
CA GLY A 308 -4.70 -25.87 19.65
C GLY A 308 -3.52 -26.82 19.86
N ALA A 309 -3.78 -28.12 19.77
CA ALA A 309 -2.71 -29.11 19.72
C ALA A 309 -1.86 -28.90 18.45
N GLY A 310 -0.54 -28.91 18.58
CA GLY A 310 0.39 -28.80 17.45
C GLY A 310 0.94 -27.40 17.15
N VAL A 311 0.46 -26.33 17.82
CA VAL A 311 0.98 -24.97 17.58
C VAL A 311 2.31 -24.76 18.33
N THR A 312 3.35 -24.39 17.60
CA THR A 312 4.67 -24.09 18.15
C THR A 312 4.64 -22.83 19.03
N LYS A 313 5.70 -22.60 19.81
CA LYS A 313 5.81 -21.37 20.64
C LYS A 313 5.88 -20.11 19.77
N VAL A 314 6.57 -20.19 18.63
CA VAL A 314 6.77 -19.06 17.70
C VAL A 314 5.46 -18.69 17.02
N GLU A 315 4.73 -19.68 16.49
CA GLU A 315 3.41 -19.45 15.89
C GLU A 315 2.41 -18.87 16.91
N ARG A 316 2.45 -19.37 18.16
CA ARG A 316 1.61 -18.81 19.24
C ARG A 316 1.90 -17.34 19.49
N GLN A 317 3.17 -16.94 19.49
CA GLN A 317 3.55 -15.55 19.67
C GLN A 317 3.02 -14.69 18.52
N GLY A 318 3.19 -15.13 17.27
CA GLY A 318 2.66 -14.43 16.10
C GLY A 318 1.12 -14.29 16.12
N ILE A 319 0.39 -15.33 16.55
CA ILE A 319 -1.08 -15.26 16.68
C ILE A 319 -1.48 -14.26 17.78
N ILE A 320 -0.73 -14.18 18.89
CA ILE A 320 -0.97 -13.21 19.96
C ILE A 320 -0.76 -11.79 19.46
N GLU A 321 0.31 -11.56 18.71
CA GLU A 321 0.64 -10.26 18.10
C GLU A 321 -0.44 -9.82 17.11
N LEU A 322 -0.82 -10.69 16.16
CA LEU A 322 -1.90 -10.43 15.20
C LEU A 322 -3.24 -10.12 15.90
N ARG A 323 -3.55 -10.83 16.99
CA ARG A 323 -4.77 -10.57 17.77
C ARG A 323 -4.70 -9.21 18.48
N ALA A 324 -3.56 -8.87 19.07
CA ALA A 324 -3.38 -7.62 19.79
C ALA A 324 -3.47 -6.41 18.85
N GLU A 325 -2.87 -6.53 17.66
CA GLU A 325 -2.96 -5.54 16.58
C GLU A 325 -4.41 -5.35 16.13
N LEU A 326 -5.11 -6.43 15.78
CA LEU A 326 -6.51 -6.37 15.37
C LEU A 326 -7.41 -5.78 16.47
N GLN A 327 -7.18 -6.14 17.74
CA GLN A 327 -7.92 -5.57 18.87
C GLN A 327 -7.70 -4.06 18.99
N THR A 328 -6.45 -3.60 18.87
CA THR A 328 -6.11 -2.18 18.92
C THR A 328 -6.83 -1.40 17.82
N ARG A 329 -6.92 -1.98 16.62
CA ARG A 329 -7.65 -1.38 15.48
C ARG A 329 -9.15 -1.34 15.70
N LEU A 330 -9.74 -2.40 16.25
CA LEU A 330 -11.16 -2.46 16.61
C LEU A 330 -11.50 -1.38 17.65
N ASP A 331 -10.67 -1.25 18.69
CA ASP A 331 -10.86 -0.24 19.74
C ASP A 331 -10.78 1.18 19.17
N ALA A 332 -9.81 1.44 18.28
CA ALA A 332 -9.66 2.73 17.61
C ALA A 332 -10.86 3.06 16.70
N LEU A 333 -11.37 2.07 15.94
CA LEU A 333 -12.57 2.26 15.12
C LEU A 333 -13.82 2.49 15.95
N HIS A 334 -13.98 1.79 17.07
CA HIS A 334 -15.07 2.03 18.03
C HIS A 334 -15.01 3.46 18.60
N ALA A 335 -13.81 3.94 18.95
CA ALA A 335 -13.63 5.30 19.43
C ALA A 335 -14.05 6.33 18.36
N ILE A 336 -13.63 6.15 17.10
CA ILE A 336 -14.01 7.03 15.99
C ILE A 336 -15.52 6.99 15.73
N MET A 337 -16.14 5.81 15.68
CA MET A 337 -17.59 5.69 15.50
C MET A 337 -18.37 6.32 16.66
N GLY A 338 -17.88 6.18 17.89
CA GLY A 338 -18.45 6.84 19.06
C GLY A 338 -18.35 8.37 18.98
N ASP A 339 -17.24 8.91 18.48
CA ASP A 339 -17.07 10.34 18.24
C ASP A 339 -18.00 10.88 17.14
N ILE A 340 -18.16 10.14 16.05
CA ILE A 340 -19.14 10.46 14.99
C ILE A 340 -20.56 10.51 15.59
N ALA A 341 -20.94 9.52 16.40
CA ALA A 341 -22.26 9.46 17.01
C ALA A 341 -22.52 10.61 18.00
N ARG A 342 -21.47 11.12 18.66
CA ARG A 342 -21.53 12.30 19.53
C ARG A 342 -21.48 13.63 18.79
N GLY A 343 -21.19 13.62 17.48
CA GLY A 343 -20.96 14.83 16.69
C GLY A 343 -19.68 15.57 17.06
N SER A 344 -18.73 14.93 17.74
CA SER A 344 -17.46 15.55 18.17
C SER A 344 -16.43 15.64 17.04
N LEU A 345 -16.60 14.86 15.97
CA LEU A 345 -15.61 14.73 14.91
C LEU A 345 -16.23 15.02 13.54
N ASN A 346 -15.56 15.84 12.74
CA ASN A 346 -15.97 16.14 11.37
C ASN A 346 -15.96 14.84 10.53
N GLN A 347 -17.03 14.57 9.81
CA GLN A 347 -17.21 13.36 8.99
C GLN A 347 -16.01 13.10 8.07
N THR A 348 -15.43 14.12 7.44
CA THR A 348 -14.27 13.96 6.55
C THR A 348 -13.03 13.48 7.31
N ALA A 349 -12.74 14.07 8.47
CA ALA A 349 -11.61 13.66 9.31
C ALA A 349 -11.83 12.25 9.87
N ALA A 350 -13.08 11.88 10.16
CA ALA A 350 -13.44 10.55 10.63
C ALA A 350 -13.15 9.50 9.56
N LEU A 351 -13.62 9.73 8.33
CA LEU A 351 -13.40 8.85 7.20
C LEU A 351 -11.91 8.73 6.85
N ALA A 352 -11.15 9.82 6.93
CA ALA A 352 -9.70 9.80 6.72
C ALA A 352 -8.99 8.92 7.77
N LYS A 353 -9.31 9.10 9.06
CA LYS A 353 -8.75 8.29 10.16
C LYS A 353 -9.17 6.82 10.08
N MET A 354 -10.42 6.55 9.72
CA MET A 354 -10.89 5.17 9.48
C MET A 354 -10.11 4.53 8.33
N ASN A 355 -9.93 5.22 7.21
CA ASN A 355 -9.15 4.70 6.09
C ASN A 355 -7.70 4.42 6.47
N ASP A 356 -7.08 5.30 7.26
CA ASP A 356 -5.71 5.08 7.75
C ASP A 356 -5.59 3.82 8.60
N LEU A 357 -6.51 3.61 9.54
CA LEU A 357 -6.56 2.40 10.37
C LEU A 357 -6.84 1.13 9.56
N ARG A 358 -7.56 1.22 8.44
CA ARG A 358 -7.83 0.07 7.55
C ARG A 358 -6.56 -0.41 6.85
N TYR A 359 -5.59 0.47 6.64
CA TYR A 359 -4.37 0.12 5.94
C TYR A 359 -3.13 0.07 6.82
N ALA A 360 -3.27 0.24 8.16
CA ALA A 360 -2.18 0.17 9.13
C ALA A 360 -1.20 -1.00 8.89
N ASP A 361 -1.74 -2.20 8.67
CA ASP A 361 -1.03 -3.48 8.60
C ASP A 361 -0.45 -3.81 7.20
N LYS A 362 -0.57 -2.89 6.23
CA LYS A 362 -0.01 -3.04 4.87
C LYS A 362 1.17 -2.13 4.66
#